data_AF-A0A1M3KYW1-F1
#
_entry.id   AF-A0A1M3KYW1-F1
#
_cell.length_a   1.000
_cell.length_b   1.000
_cell.length_c   1.000
_cell.angle_alpha   90.00
_cell.angle_beta   90.00
_cell.angle_gamma   90.00
#
_symmetry.space_group_name_H-M   'P 1'
#
loop_
_entity.id
_entity.type
_entity.pdbx_description
1 polymer ?
#
loop_
_entity_poly.entity_id
_entity_poly.type
_entity_poly.pdbx_seq_one_letter_code
_entity_poly.pdbx_strand_id
1 'polypeptide(L)'
;MYDFATYDAKGPAPGTLALWERVRREWPGARSLGIYVARTIRGADRLSLHAEGRAVDVVPPQGARDRMAEWARSNAEVLGIQEIIVYETKRIWTSLRPREGWREYRGPSAGLHHVHIGQHRKGAGIAPGGVDAAVLTATARNIAEEQGFVWWHVGLAAALAAGLYWHERKLT
;
A
#
# COMPACT_ATOMS: atom_id res chain seq x y z
N MET A 1 0.43 12.98 8.94
CA MET A 1 1.52 12.11 9.40
C MET A 1 2.37 11.74 8.19
N TYR A 2 3.70 11.87 8.30
CA TYR A 2 4.63 11.43 7.25
C TYR A 2 5.71 10.55 7.89
N ASP A 3 5.95 9.37 7.34
CA ASP A 3 6.91 8.40 7.82
C ASP A 3 7.77 7.80 6.69
N PHE A 4 9.09 7.95 6.82
CA PHE A 4 10.05 7.39 5.88
C PHE A 4 10.11 5.87 5.98
N ALA A 5 10.47 5.20 4.89
CA ALA A 5 10.82 3.78 4.92
C ALA A 5 12.14 3.56 5.68
N THR A 6 12.17 2.52 6.50
CA THR A 6 13.24 2.19 7.44
C THR A 6 13.66 0.72 7.37
N TYR A 7 12.86 -0.15 6.75
CA TYR A 7 13.18 -1.56 6.58
C TYR A 7 12.67 -2.11 5.25
N ASP A 8 13.11 -3.31 4.90
CA ASP A 8 12.62 -4.07 3.76
C ASP A 8 11.49 -5.01 4.23
N ALA A 9 10.26 -4.77 3.78
CA ALA A 9 9.08 -5.53 4.19
C ALA A 9 8.95 -6.91 3.52
N LYS A 10 9.79 -7.23 2.54
CA LYS A 10 9.75 -8.49 1.78
C LYS A 10 8.43 -8.74 1.03
N GLY A 11 7.63 -7.70 0.81
CA GLY A 11 6.36 -7.80 0.08
C GLY A 11 5.48 -6.55 0.17
N PRO A 12 4.34 -6.56 -0.53
CA PRO A 12 3.36 -5.48 -0.47
C PRO A 12 2.64 -5.47 0.89
N ALA A 13 2.37 -4.27 1.42
CA ALA A 13 1.59 -4.14 2.64
C ALA A 13 0.09 -4.41 2.36
N PRO A 14 -0.66 -5.03 3.29
CA PRO A 14 -2.08 -5.32 3.08
C PRO A 14 -2.93 -4.09 2.76
N GLY A 15 -2.68 -2.96 3.44
CA GLY A 15 -3.37 -1.71 3.17
C GLY A 15 -3.06 -1.11 1.80
N THR A 16 -1.86 -1.39 1.25
CA THR A 16 -1.47 -0.92 -0.08
C THR A 16 -2.03 -1.80 -1.20
N LEU A 17 -2.20 -3.10 -0.94
CA LEU A 17 -3.03 -3.95 -1.81
C LEU A 17 -4.47 -3.43 -1.84
N ALA A 18 -5.08 -3.15 -0.69
CA ALA A 18 -6.43 -2.59 -0.62
C ALA A 18 -6.54 -1.23 -1.32
N LEU A 19 -5.51 -0.37 -1.22
CA LEU A 19 -5.43 0.89 -1.95
C LEU A 19 -5.41 0.65 -3.47
N TRP A 20 -4.57 -0.27 -3.97
CA TRP A 20 -4.56 -0.61 -5.39
C TRP A 20 -5.93 -1.10 -5.87
N GLU A 21 -6.56 -1.96 -5.07
CA GLU A 21 -7.91 -2.47 -5.34
C GLU A 21 -8.96 -1.34 -5.40
N ARG A 22 -8.81 -0.30 -4.57
CA ARG A 22 -9.64 0.90 -4.65
C ARG A 22 -9.36 1.69 -5.93
N VAL A 23 -8.08 1.94 -6.25
CA VAL A 23 -7.67 2.68 -7.46
C VAL A 23 -8.21 2.02 -8.73
N ARG A 24 -8.09 0.70 -8.88
CA ARG A 24 -8.59 0.00 -10.08
C ARG A 24 -10.10 0.10 -10.26
N ARG A 25 -10.86 0.22 -9.16
CA ARG A 25 -12.32 0.37 -9.19
C ARG A 25 -12.72 1.79 -9.60
N GLU A 26 -12.05 2.79 -9.04
CA GLU A 26 -12.30 4.21 -9.35
C GLU A 26 -11.82 4.60 -10.76
N TRP A 27 -10.78 3.93 -11.25
CA TRP A 27 -10.13 4.24 -12.52
C TRP A 27 -10.04 3.00 -13.41
N PRO A 28 -11.16 2.55 -14.02
CA PRO A 28 -11.14 1.45 -14.96
C PRO A 28 -10.10 1.68 -16.07
N GLY A 29 -9.24 0.69 -16.30
CA GLY A 29 -8.12 0.79 -17.26
C GLY A 29 -6.80 1.31 -16.67
N ALA A 30 -6.76 1.69 -15.38
CA ALA A 30 -5.50 1.92 -14.68
C ALA A 30 -4.67 0.63 -14.62
N ARG A 31 -3.34 0.76 -14.72
CA ARG A 31 -2.41 -0.38 -14.61
C ARG A 31 -1.41 -0.13 -13.49
N SER A 32 -1.14 -1.14 -12.69
CA SER A 32 -0.06 -1.09 -11.70
C SER A 32 1.29 -1.34 -12.39
N LEU A 33 2.31 -0.57 -12.01
CA LEU A 33 3.72 -0.83 -12.31
C LEU A 33 4.42 -1.55 -11.16
N GLY A 34 3.72 -1.80 -10.05
CA GLY A 34 4.24 -2.51 -8.89
C GLY A 34 3.98 -1.78 -7.57
N ILE A 35 3.97 -2.57 -6.49
CA ILE A 35 3.82 -2.09 -5.11
C ILE A 35 5.12 -2.21 -4.34
N TYR A 36 5.82 -3.33 -4.48
CA TYR A 36 6.99 -3.64 -3.68
C TYR A 36 8.24 -3.78 -4.54
N VAL A 37 9.31 -3.16 -4.09
CA VAL A 37 10.68 -3.40 -4.56
C VAL A 37 11.66 -2.97 -3.47
N ALA A 38 12.52 -3.90 -3.03
CA ALA A 38 13.56 -3.63 -2.04
C ALA A 38 14.66 -2.75 -2.65
N ARG A 39 14.51 -1.42 -2.55
CA ARG A 39 15.50 -0.46 -3.04
C ARG A 39 15.50 0.86 -2.30
N THR A 40 16.61 1.57 -2.41
CA THR A 40 16.68 3.00 -2.07
C THR A 40 15.98 3.88 -3.10
N ILE A 41 15.68 5.10 -2.69
CA ILE A 41 15.26 6.17 -3.61
C ILE A 41 16.46 6.48 -4.52
N ARG A 42 16.23 6.55 -5.83
CA ARG A 42 17.29 6.83 -6.80
C ARG A 42 17.98 8.15 -6.45
N GLY A 43 19.30 8.11 -6.21
CA GLY A 43 20.10 9.28 -5.85
C GLY A 43 20.03 9.66 -4.36
N ALA A 44 19.60 8.77 -3.48
CA ALA A 44 19.63 8.97 -2.03
C ALA A 44 19.92 7.66 -1.28
N ASP A 45 20.41 7.76 -0.04
CA ASP A 45 20.76 6.61 0.81
C ASP A 45 19.58 6.06 1.64
N ARG A 46 18.37 6.60 1.42
CA ARG A 46 17.15 6.20 2.13
C ARG A 46 16.33 5.22 1.31
N LEU A 47 15.67 4.29 2.00
CA LEU A 47 14.73 3.35 1.40
C LEU A 47 13.55 4.08 0.74
N SER A 48 13.08 3.52 -0.39
CA SER A 48 11.82 3.94 -1.01
C SER A 48 10.63 3.43 -0.19
N LEU A 49 9.48 4.11 -0.25
CA LEU A 49 8.23 3.58 0.31
C LEU A 49 7.84 2.23 -0.31
N HIS A 50 8.29 1.94 -1.54
CA HIS A 50 8.15 0.60 -2.14
C HIS A 50 8.93 -0.48 -1.40
N ALA A 51 10.03 -0.16 -0.69
CA ALA A 51 10.78 -1.15 0.07
C ALA A 51 10.00 -1.66 1.29
N GLU A 52 9.13 -0.83 1.87
CA GLU A 52 8.17 -1.27 2.90
C GLU A 52 6.84 -1.75 2.31
N GLY A 53 6.73 -1.86 0.98
CA GLY A 53 5.49 -2.27 0.32
C GLY A 53 4.34 -1.28 0.46
N ARG A 54 4.63 0.00 0.75
CA ARG A 54 3.65 1.04 1.12
C ARG A 54 3.33 2.03 0.02
N ALA A 55 3.78 1.78 -1.20
CA ALA A 55 3.50 2.63 -2.33
C ALA A 55 3.06 1.82 -3.53
N VAL A 56 2.29 2.43 -4.41
CA VAL A 56 1.91 1.86 -5.70
C VAL A 56 2.21 2.87 -6.81
N ASP A 57 2.88 2.39 -7.86
CA ASP A 57 3.06 3.16 -9.08
C ASP A 57 1.93 2.79 -10.06
N VAL A 58 1.18 3.79 -10.52
CA VAL A 58 -0.03 3.59 -11.33
C VAL A 58 0.10 4.33 -12.65
N VAL A 59 0.01 3.60 -13.76
CA VAL A 59 -0.27 4.21 -15.06
C VAL A 59 -1.76 4.54 -15.11
N PRO A 60 -2.13 5.83 -15.16
CA PRO A 60 -3.52 6.22 -15.25
C PRO A 60 -4.09 5.90 -16.65
N PRO A 61 -5.42 5.76 -16.78
CA PRO A 61 -6.08 5.82 -18.08
C PRO A 61 -5.70 7.10 -18.82
N GLN A 62 -5.76 7.06 -20.15
CA GLN A 62 -5.43 8.21 -20.99
C GLN A 62 -6.28 9.43 -20.58
N GLY A 63 -5.63 10.57 -20.33
CA GLY A 63 -6.30 11.80 -19.90
C GLY A 63 -6.89 11.77 -18.47
N ALA A 64 -6.58 10.76 -17.66
CA ALA A 64 -7.07 10.66 -16.28
C ALA A 64 -6.03 11.05 -15.22
N ARG A 65 -4.75 11.20 -15.58
CA ARG A 65 -3.61 11.43 -14.67
C ARG A 65 -3.88 12.50 -13.62
N ASP A 66 -4.25 13.71 -14.04
CA ASP A 66 -4.39 14.84 -13.12
C ASP A 66 -5.60 14.69 -12.21
N ARG A 67 -6.69 14.10 -12.73
CA ARG A 67 -7.88 13.78 -11.94
C ARG A 67 -7.61 12.67 -10.93
N MET A 68 -6.82 11.66 -11.28
CA MET A 68 -6.37 10.60 -10.37
C MET A 68 -5.47 11.15 -9.27
N ALA A 69 -4.53 12.03 -9.62
CA ALA A 69 -3.63 12.65 -8.66
C ALA A 69 -4.40 13.54 -7.67
N GLU A 70 -5.36 14.34 -8.16
CA GLU A 70 -6.21 15.17 -7.28
C GLU A 70 -7.15 14.30 -6.44
N TRP A 71 -7.76 13.26 -6.99
CA TRP A 71 -8.57 12.29 -6.23
C TRP A 71 -7.76 11.67 -5.08
N ALA A 72 -6.53 11.22 -5.36
CA ALA A 72 -5.66 10.65 -4.34
C ALA A 72 -5.35 11.67 -3.23
N ARG A 73 -5.11 12.94 -3.61
CA ARG A 73 -4.87 14.03 -2.65
C ARG A 73 -6.11 14.33 -1.80
N SER A 74 -7.30 14.44 -2.41
CA SER A 74 -8.54 14.74 -1.69
C SER A 74 -8.95 13.60 -0.74
N ASN A 75 -8.56 12.36 -1.04
CA ASN A 75 -8.81 11.19 -0.20
C ASN A 75 -7.64 10.84 0.71
N ALA A 76 -6.62 11.70 0.81
CA ALA A 76 -5.35 11.32 1.42
C ALA A 76 -5.48 10.96 2.90
N GLU A 77 -6.33 11.66 3.64
CA GLU A 77 -6.57 11.35 5.06
C GLU A 77 -7.24 9.97 5.24
N VAL A 78 -8.33 9.72 4.51
CA VAL A 78 -9.12 8.48 4.61
C VAL A 78 -8.32 7.26 4.15
N LEU A 79 -7.56 7.40 3.06
CA LEU A 79 -6.74 6.31 2.50
C LEU A 79 -5.34 6.22 3.12
N GLY A 80 -5.02 7.09 4.07
CA GLY A 80 -3.71 7.19 4.70
C GLY A 80 -2.56 7.46 3.72
N ILE A 81 -2.82 8.23 2.66
CA ILE A 81 -1.83 8.64 1.66
C ILE A 81 -0.99 9.79 2.25
N GLN A 82 0.33 9.67 2.12
CA GLN A 82 1.28 10.67 2.58
C GLN A 82 2.10 11.32 1.46
N GLU A 83 2.20 10.68 0.30
CA GLU A 83 3.03 11.15 -0.81
C GLU A 83 2.35 10.82 -2.14
N ILE A 84 2.29 11.82 -3.03
CA ILE A 84 1.82 11.65 -4.39
C ILE A 84 2.81 12.32 -5.33
N ILE A 85 3.35 11.58 -6.30
CA ILE A 85 4.28 12.12 -7.30
C ILE A 85 3.69 11.86 -8.68
N VAL A 86 3.55 12.92 -9.48
CA VAL A 86 3.15 12.85 -10.88
C VAL A 86 4.39 13.03 -11.75
N TYR A 87 4.98 11.92 -12.19
CA TYR A 87 6.30 11.93 -12.84
C TYR A 87 6.31 12.69 -14.17
N GLU A 88 5.22 12.64 -14.92
CA GLU A 88 5.11 13.29 -16.23
C GLU A 88 5.13 14.81 -16.15
N THR A 89 4.45 15.39 -15.14
CA THR A 89 4.38 16.85 -14.95
C THR A 89 5.32 17.35 -13.87
N LYS A 90 6.17 16.48 -13.31
CA LYS A 90 7.12 16.81 -12.24
C LYS A 90 6.46 17.55 -11.08
N ARG A 91 5.34 17.01 -10.59
CA ARG A 91 4.65 17.54 -9.41
C ARG A 91 4.67 16.55 -8.26
N ILE A 92 4.76 17.08 -7.04
CA ILE A 92 4.66 16.32 -5.80
C ILE A 92 3.72 17.01 -4.83
N TRP A 93 2.90 16.20 -4.16
CA TRP A 93 2.17 16.57 -2.95
C TRP A 93 2.61 15.66 -1.81
N THR A 94 2.64 16.19 -0.59
CA THR A 94 3.00 15.42 0.62
C THR A 94 2.16 15.86 1.81
N SER A 95 1.75 14.93 2.65
CA SER A 95 1.05 15.20 3.92
C SER A 95 1.90 15.98 4.93
N LEU A 96 3.23 16.05 4.75
CA LEU A 96 4.14 16.88 5.54
C LEU A 96 3.91 18.38 5.29
N ARG A 97 3.48 18.75 4.07
CA ARG A 97 3.32 20.15 3.64
C ARG A 97 2.00 20.35 2.90
N PRO A 98 0.86 20.01 3.53
CA PRO A 98 -0.41 19.92 2.84
C PRO A 98 -0.92 21.29 2.35
N ARG A 99 -0.58 22.36 3.09
CA ARG A 99 -0.96 23.75 2.78
C ARG A 99 -0.20 24.35 1.59
N GLU A 100 0.99 23.84 1.28
CA GLU A 100 1.75 24.27 0.09
C GLU A 100 1.17 23.69 -1.21
N GLY A 101 0.30 22.69 -1.11
CA GLY A 101 -0.34 22.07 -2.25
C GLY A 101 0.64 21.33 -3.17
N TRP A 102 0.44 21.46 -4.49
CA TRP A 102 1.29 20.83 -5.50
C TRP A 102 2.58 21.64 -5.65
N ARG A 103 3.71 20.96 -5.57
CA ARG A 103 5.04 21.55 -5.66
C ARG A 103 5.83 20.91 -6.78
N GLU A 104 6.89 21.58 -7.22
CA GLU A 104 7.83 20.99 -8.17
C GLU A 104 8.50 19.74 -7.56
N TYR A 105 8.50 18.66 -8.32
CA TYR A 105 9.22 17.43 -8.02
C TYR A 105 10.58 17.44 -8.73
N ARG A 106 11.65 17.67 -7.97
CA ARG A 106 13.02 17.72 -8.48
C ARG A 106 13.73 16.36 -8.53
N GLY A 107 13.02 15.27 -8.24
CA GLY A 107 13.61 13.94 -8.29
C GLY A 107 13.79 13.42 -9.74
N PRO A 108 14.54 12.31 -9.91
CA PRO A 108 14.80 11.73 -11.22
C PRO A 108 13.50 11.46 -11.99
N SER A 109 13.54 11.60 -13.33
CA SER A 109 12.44 11.15 -14.18
C SER A 109 12.35 9.63 -14.12
N ALA A 110 11.16 9.10 -13.87
CA ALA A 110 10.87 7.74 -14.25
C ALA A 110 10.65 7.72 -15.76
N GLY A 111 11.20 6.72 -16.46
CA GLY A 111 11.01 6.57 -17.91
C GLY A 111 9.56 6.33 -18.32
N LEU A 112 8.68 6.00 -17.37
CA LEU A 112 7.24 5.82 -17.57
C LEU A 112 6.44 6.96 -16.92
N HIS A 113 5.49 7.51 -17.67
CA HIS A 113 4.53 8.49 -17.19
C HIS A 113 3.50 7.81 -16.26
N HIS A 114 3.68 7.97 -14.95
CA HIS A 114 2.81 7.36 -13.94
C HIS A 114 2.58 8.29 -12.74
N VAL A 115 1.62 7.91 -11.90
CA VAL A 115 1.34 8.51 -10.60
C VAL A 115 1.83 7.55 -9.52
N HIS A 116 2.77 7.99 -8.70
CA HIS A 116 3.18 7.31 -7.48
C HIS A 116 2.24 7.70 -6.35
N ILE A 117 1.74 6.73 -5.58
CA ILE A 117 0.89 6.96 -4.42
C ILE A 117 1.47 6.18 -3.23
N GLY A 118 1.99 6.88 -2.24
CA GLY A 118 2.59 6.31 -1.03
C GLY A 118 1.72 6.54 0.20
N GLN A 119 1.46 5.49 0.99
CA GLN A 119 0.74 5.55 2.26
C GLN A 119 1.69 5.73 3.45
N HIS A 120 1.22 6.30 4.56
CA HIS A 120 1.90 6.17 5.85
C HIS A 120 1.65 4.78 6.46
N ARG A 121 2.46 4.34 7.43
CA ARG A 121 2.39 2.97 7.99
C ARG A 121 1.01 2.57 8.48
N LYS A 122 0.33 3.46 9.21
CA LYS A 122 -1.05 3.21 9.68
C LYS A 122 -2.03 2.94 8.53
N GLY A 123 -1.94 3.66 7.41
CA GLY A 123 -2.81 3.47 6.24
C GLY A 123 -2.46 2.21 5.45
N ALA A 124 -1.17 1.87 5.42
CA ALA A 124 -0.70 0.60 4.87
C ALA A 124 -0.98 -0.62 5.77
N GLY A 125 -1.45 -0.40 7.00
CA GLY A 125 -1.78 -1.46 7.96
C GLY A 125 -0.55 -2.15 8.55
N ILE A 126 0.56 -1.42 8.74
CA ILE A 126 1.81 -1.97 9.31
C ILE A 126 2.27 -1.16 10.54
N ALA A 127 2.96 -1.81 11.48
CA ALA A 127 3.52 -1.17 12.66
C ALA A 127 4.89 -0.52 12.36
N PRO A 128 5.35 0.47 13.16
CA PRO A 128 6.72 0.94 13.09
C PRO A 128 7.71 -0.22 13.30
N GLY A 129 8.59 -0.48 12.33
CA GLY A 129 9.67 -1.47 12.43
C GLY A 129 9.39 -2.88 11.88
N GLY A 130 8.19 -3.19 11.37
CA GLY A 130 7.91 -4.50 10.78
C GLY A 130 6.48 -4.99 10.91
N VAL A 131 6.24 -6.19 10.38
CA VAL A 131 4.99 -6.93 10.62
C VAL A 131 4.99 -7.48 12.04
N ASP A 132 4.02 -7.07 12.86
CA ASP A 132 3.60 -7.87 14.01
C ASP A 132 2.78 -9.05 13.47
N ALA A 133 3.15 -10.27 13.86
CA ALA A 133 2.49 -11.52 13.44
C ALA A 133 0.97 -11.54 13.72
N ALA A 134 0.45 -10.61 14.53
CA ALA A 134 -0.97 -10.47 14.85
C ALA A 134 -1.83 -9.87 13.70
N VAL A 135 -1.24 -9.16 12.72
CA VAL A 135 -2.02 -8.39 11.73
C VAL A 135 -2.52 -9.24 10.54
N LEU A 136 -1.92 -10.41 10.29
CA LEU A 136 -2.41 -11.34 9.26
C LEU A 136 -3.85 -11.85 9.53
N THR A 137 -4.32 -11.79 10.79
CA THR A 137 -5.64 -12.31 11.17
C THR A 137 -6.78 -11.28 11.02
N ALA A 138 -6.47 -9.98 10.89
CA ALA A 138 -7.48 -8.92 10.88
C ALA A 138 -7.94 -8.50 9.48
N THR A 139 -7.09 -8.63 8.45
CA THR A 139 -7.43 -8.18 7.09
C THR A 139 -8.42 -9.12 6.37
N ALA A 140 -8.49 -10.39 6.75
CA ALA A 140 -9.46 -11.33 6.18
C ALA A 140 -10.90 -11.11 6.70
N ARG A 141 -11.07 -10.59 7.92
CA ARG A 141 -12.41 -10.36 8.51
C ARG A 141 -13.14 -9.18 7.89
N ASN A 142 -12.45 -8.07 7.65
CA ASN A 142 -13.10 -6.84 7.20
C ASN A 142 -13.56 -6.89 5.72
N ILE A 143 -12.93 -7.72 4.88
CA ILE A 143 -13.38 -7.91 3.49
C ILE A 143 -14.61 -8.84 3.40
N ALA A 144 -14.77 -9.76 4.35
CA ALA A 144 -15.92 -10.67 4.40
C ALA A 144 -17.21 -9.97 4.88
N GLU A 145 -17.10 -9.01 5.82
CA GLU A 145 -18.26 -8.31 6.37
C GLU A 145 -18.83 -7.24 5.40
N GLU A 146 -18.00 -6.61 4.56
CA GLU A 146 -18.48 -5.64 3.54
C GLU A 146 -19.15 -6.29 2.30
N GLN A 147 -19.05 -7.62 2.13
CA GLN A 147 -19.63 -8.35 0.98
C GLN A 147 -20.88 -9.19 1.31
N GLY A 148 -21.45 -9.06 2.51
CA GLY A 148 -22.75 -9.68 2.83
C GLY A 148 -22.76 -11.21 2.81
N PHE A 149 -21.63 -11.86 3.12
CA PHE A 149 -21.57 -13.32 3.21
C PHE A 149 -22.14 -13.78 4.57
N VAL A 150 -23.36 -14.34 4.54
CA VAL A 150 -24.00 -14.92 5.73
C VAL A 150 -23.29 -16.23 6.10
N TRP A 151 -22.78 -16.29 7.32
CA TRP A 151 -22.17 -17.48 7.91
C TRP A 151 -23.24 -18.53 8.24
N TRP A 152 -23.39 -19.53 7.38
CA TRP A 152 -23.87 -20.85 7.81
C TRP A 152 -22.79 -21.89 7.46
N HIS A 153 -22.28 -22.55 8.50
CA HIS A 153 -21.28 -23.65 8.52
C HIS A 153 -19.79 -23.28 8.56
N VAL A 154 -19.34 -22.59 9.61
CA VAL A 154 -17.96 -22.77 10.10
C VAL A 154 -17.97 -23.19 11.55
N GLY A 155 -18.33 -24.46 11.75
CA GLY A 155 -18.03 -25.23 12.95
C GLY A 155 -17.18 -26.43 12.60
N LEU A 156 -16.03 -26.25 11.91
CA LEU A 156 -15.01 -27.31 11.80
C LEU A 156 -13.60 -26.91 11.31
N ALA A 157 -13.31 -25.63 11.01
CA ALA A 157 -12.00 -25.25 10.44
C ALA A 157 -11.01 -24.61 11.44
N ALA A 158 -11.39 -24.40 12.71
CA ALA A 158 -10.50 -23.86 13.74
C ALA A 158 -9.81 -24.94 14.61
N ALA A 159 -10.20 -26.22 14.47
CA ALA A 159 -9.63 -27.33 15.24
C ALA A 159 -8.47 -28.06 14.53
N LEU A 160 -8.21 -27.80 13.24
CA LEU A 160 -7.17 -28.50 12.47
C LEU A 160 -5.83 -27.74 12.36
N ALA A 161 -5.77 -26.46 12.75
CA ALA A 161 -4.52 -25.69 12.75
C ALA A 161 -3.80 -25.65 14.12
N ALA A 162 -4.46 -26.06 15.21
CA ALA A 162 -3.86 -26.14 16.55
C ALA A 162 -3.50 -27.57 17.00
N GLY A 163 -3.97 -28.60 16.28
CA GLY A 163 -3.70 -30.02 16.60
C GLY A 163 -2.45 -30.62 15.96
N LEU A 164 -1.84 -29.96 14.97
CA LEU A 164 -0.73 -30.51 14.18
C LEU A 164 0.66 -29.96 14.55
N TYR A 165 0.78 -29.21 15.66
CA TYR A 165 2.07 -28.75 16.20
C TYR A 165 2.47 -29.44 17.52
N TRP A 166 1.68 -30.41 18.01
CA TRP A 166 1.96 -31.12 19.27
C TRP A 166 2.15 -32.65 19.13
N HIS A 167 2.30 -33.18 17.91
CA HIS A 167 2.48 -34.63 17.71
C HIS A 167 3.67 -35.05 16.81
N GLU A 168 4.75 -34.27 16.79
CA GLU A 168 6.05 -34.71 16.23
C GLU A 168 7.23 -34.55 17.22
N ARG A 169 6.98 -34.87 18.50
CA ARG A 169 8.03 -35.33 19.41
C ARG A 169 7.50 -36.48 20.25
N LYS A 170 7.56 -37.69 19.69
CA LYS A 170 7.75 -38.99 20.37
C LYS A 170 7.56 -40.10 19.34
N LEU A 171 8.57 -40.36 18.52
CA LEU A 171 8.84 -41.67 17.91
C LEU A 171 10.33 -41.74 17.49
N THR A 172 11.19 -41.85 18.49
CA THR A 172 12.23 -42.89 18.62
C THR A 172 12.42 -43.15 20.10
#